data_AF-A0A7C5B276-F1
#
_entry.id   AF-A0A7C5B276-F1
#
_cell.length_a   1.000
_cell.length_b   1.000
_cell.length_c   1.000
_cell.angle_alpha   90.00
_cell.angle_beta   90.00
_cell.angle_gamma   90.00
#
_symmetry.space_group_name_H-M   'P 1'
#
loop_
_entity.id
_entity.type
_entity.pdbx_description
1 polymer ?
#
loop_
_entity_poly.entity_id
_entity_poly.type
_entity_poly.pdbx_seq_one_letter_code
_entity_poly.pdbx_strand_id
1 'polypeptide(L)'
;MLTADCILAWFQRLNLPEHARSTISHIRSAGPARRVGGGRSNVSGRYPSRKMGVTIQFESHQVELAGIYEMEHDAGVLEYFDQPSTIKLDYESPAGKRMGILHTPDFFVIREKEAGWEEWKTEAELQRLAARNSNRYCAGEDGRWLCPPGAAYAERLGCYYRVRSSAEIDSVFQRNIQFLEDYLRSDPREVPPASRDVALGCVTATPGLSLEDLLQLTKDTVTPDEIFAMIADDVLYVDWRAAPLAEPVRVGVFPTPESAKVINVDVSAKPALASSSKLQCGAQVTWDGRPWSVVNLGETSVSLLSEDQRLTEVPIPVFEALVREDRLKAISYDAGGCDSSIRERLSRASETDLKIATYRSGLIGRYLAGGTLPTHSEVSRRTLFRWLSQFRKTEAAYGNGFVGLLPHLNERGNRAAKLPEASRRLMCEHIERDYETLKQKTRYASWIQ
;
A
#
# COMPACT_ATOMS: atom_id res chain seq x y z
N MET A 1 8.88 8.38 -22.11
CA MET A 1 7.99 8.64 -23.27
C MET A 1 7.85 7.39 -24.13
N LEU A 2 6.74 7.24 -24.84
CA LEU A 2 6.49 6.19 -25.82
C LEU A 2 7.45 6.29 -27.01
N THR A 3 7.97 5.15 -27.45
CA THR A 3 8.76 5.05 -28.68
C THR A 3 7.90 5.34 -29.92
N ALA A 4 8.55 5.56 -31.08
CA ALA A 4 7.86 5.78 -32.35
C ALA A 4 6.90 4.64 -32.71
N ASP A 5 7.32 3.39 -32.50
CA ASP A 5 6.47 2.22 -32.79
C ASP A 5 5.29 2.12 -31.83
N CYS A 6 5.52 2.37 -30.53
CA CYS A 6 4.46 2.33 -29.52
C CYS A 6 3.38 3.39 -29.75
N ILE A 7 3.75 4.61 -30.16
CA ILE A 7 2.75 5.66 -30.45
C ILE A 7 1.94 5.32 -31.72
N LEU A 8 2.57 4.72 -32.73
CA LEU A 8 1.87 4.29 -33.95
C LEU A 8 0.87 3.18 -33.65
N ALA A 9 1.27 2.17 -32.86
CA ALA A 9 0.38 1.12 -32.39
C ALA A 9 -0.78 1.69 -31.55
N TRP A 10 -0.51 2.71 -30.72
CA TRP A 10 -1.52 3.41 -29.94
C TRP A 10 -2.53 4.15 -30.84
N PHE A 11 -2.07 4.89 -31.85
CA PHE A 11 -2.94 5.55 -32.82
C PHE A 11 -3.84 4.58 -33.58
N GLN A 12 -3.29 3.42 -33.98
CA GLN A 12 -4.04 2.36 -34.66
C GLN A 12 -5.10 1.76 -33.75
N ARG A 13 -4.74 1.43 -32.50
CA ARG A 13 -5.65 0.83 -31.53
C ARG A 13 -6.85 1.72 -31.21
N LEU A 14 -6.66 3.04 -31.16
CA LEU A 14 -7.74 4.00 -30.91
C LEU A 14 -8.47 4.47 -32.18
N ASN A 15 -8.08 3.97 -33.35
CA ASN A 15 -8.63 4.37 -34.63
C ASN A 15 -8.69 5.90 -34.81
N LEU A 16 -7.64 6.61 -34.36
CA LEU A 16 -7.64 8.08 -34.39
C LEU A 16 -7.53 8.59 -35.83
N PRO A 17 -8.27 9.65 -36.19
CA PRO A 17 -8.22 10.22 -37.53
C PRO A 17 -6.86 10.87 -37.79
N GLU A 18 -6.46 10.95 -39.07
CA GLU A 18 -5.13 11.42 -39.48
C GLU A 18 -4.80 12.83 -38.97
N HIS A 19 -5.80 13.72 -38.96
CA HIS A 19 -5.65 15.06 -38.42
C HIS A 19 -5.34 15.04 -36.92
N ALA A 20 -5.97 14.15 -36.14
CA ALA A 20 -5.67 14.01 -34.72
C ALA A 20 -4.26 13.44 -34.48
N ARG A 21 -3.83 12.45 -35.27
CA ARG A 21 -2.47 11.90 -35.23
C ARG A 21 -1.42 12.98 -35.49
N SER A 22 -1.69 13.84 -36.48
CA SER A 22 -0.84 14.98 -36.82
C SER A 22 -0.76 15.98 -35.67
N THR A 23 -1.90 16.36 -35.08
CA THR A 23 -1.95 17.26 -33.91
C THR A 23 -1.17 16.69 -32.73
N ILE A 24 -1.38 15.42 -32.38
CA ILE A 24 -0.69 14.77 -31.25
C ILE A 24 0.82 14.69 -31.51
N SER A 25 1.23 14.29 -32.72
CA SER A 25 2.65 14.24 -33.10
C SER A 25 3.32 15.61 -33.06
N HIS A 26 2.58 16.67 -33.42
CA HIS A 26 3.04 18.04 -33.28
C HIS A 26 3.23 18.43 -31.81
N ILE A 27 2.24 18.17 -30.95
CA ILE A 27 2.33 18.46 -29.50
C ILE A 27 3.54 17.75 -28.87
N ARG A 28 3.76 16.46 -29.21
CA ARG A 28 4.88 15.67 -28.69
C ARG A 28 6.27 16.20 -29.10
N SER A 29 6.36 16.98 -30.18
CA SER A 29 7.63 17.46 -30.75
C SER A 29 7.87 18.96 -30.59
N ALA A 30 6.83 19.77 -30.40
CA ALA A 30 6.92 21.23 -30.37
C ALA A 30 7.48 21.81 -29.06
N GLY A 31 7.36 21.07 -27.94
CA GLY A 31 7.60 21.62 -26.61
C GLY A 31 6.52 22.63 -26.17
N PRO A 32 6.67 23.27 -24.99
CA PRO A 32 5.66 24.17 -24.46
C PRO A 32 5.53 25.45 -25.30
N ALA A 33 4.29 25.89 -25.53
CA ALA A 33 3.97 27.03 -26.40
C ALA A 33 4.50 28.37 -25.87
N ARG A 34 4.76 28.47 -24.56
CA ARG A 34 5.40 29.63 -23.93
C ARG A 34 6.32 29.16 -22.80
N ARG A 35 7.26 30.00 -22.39
CA ARG A 35 8.02 29.78 -21.15
C ARG A 35 7.25 30.41 -20.00
N VAL A 36 7.06 29.66 -18.93
CA VAL A 36 6.46 30.17 -17.69
C VAL A 36 7.36 31.25 -17.07
N GLY A 37 6.73 32.32 -16.56
CA GLY A 37 7.40 33.41 -15.84
C GLY A 37 6.78 33.62 -14.46
N GLY A 38 7.60 33.90 -13.46
CA GLY A 38 7.14 34.14 -12.08
C GLY A 38 6.35 35.45 -11.98
N GLY A 39 5.07 35.36 -11.59
CA GLY A 39 4.23 36.50 -11.27
C GLY A 39 4.27 36.85 -9.78
N ARG A 40 3.77 38.04 -9.41
CA ARG A 40 3.75 38.53 -8.02
C ARG A 40 2.84 37.73 -7.07
N SER A 41 1.96 36.89 -7.62
CA SER A 41 0.94 36.11 -6.89
C SER A 41 1.08 34.58 -7.04
N ASN A 42 1.95 34.09 -7.93
CA ASN A 42 2.00 32.67 -8.28
C ASN A 42 3.45 32.16 -8.26
N VAL A 43 3.66 30.96 -7.71
CA VAL A 43 4.93 30.24 -7.77
C VAL A 43 4.94 29.38 -9.02
N SER A 44 5.70 29.82 -10.03
CA SER A 44 6.01 29.03 -11.23
C SER A 44 7.27 28.18 -10.99
N GLY A 45 7.34 27.00 -11.59
CA GLY A 45 8.47 26.11 -11.44
C GLY A 45 8.63 25.10 -12.55
N ARG A 46 9.47 24.11 -12.29
CA ARG A 46 9.81 23.02 -13.19
C ARG A 46 9.79 21.70 -12.43
N TYR A 47 9.16 20.70 -13.03
CA TYR A 47 9.06 19.35 -12.49
C TYR A 47 9.80 18.36 -13.42
N PRO A 48 10.78 17.59 -12.92
CA PRO A 48 11.45 16.57 -13.71
C PRO A 48 10.60 15.28 -13.74
N SER A 49 9.85 15.06 -14.83
CA SER A 49 9.07 13.84 -15.02
C SER A 49 10.00 12.64 -15.25
N ARG A 50 9.92 11.63 -14.37
CA ARG A 50 10.60 10.34 -14.56
C ARG A 50 9.87 9.49 -15.59
N LYS A 51 8.53 9.52 -15.60
CA LYS A 51 7.70 8.84 -16.59
C LYS A 51 8.09 9.20 -18.03
N MET A 52 8.37 10.48 -18.25
CA MET A 52 8.70 10.99 -19.58
C MET A 52 10.19 11.18 -19.82
N GLY A 53 10.99 11.41 -18.78
CA GLY A 53 12.42 11.76 -18.90
C GLY A 53 12.64 13.21 -19.36
N VAL A 54 11.67 14.08 -19.12
CA VAL A 54 11.69 15.50 -19.55
C VAL A 54 11.27 16.42 -18.40
N THR A 55 11.54 17.71 -18.54
CA THR A 55 11.11 18.72 -17.57
C THR A 55 9.79 19.36 -18.00
N ILE A 56 8.81 19.37 -17.11
CA ILE A 56 7.47 19.93 -17.29
C ILE A 56 7.39 21.26 -16.54
N GLN A 57 6.84 22.31 -17.15
CA GLN A 57 6.64 23.60 -16.50
C GLN A 57 5.27 23.69 -15.83
N PHE A 58 5.19 24.52 -14.78
CA PHE A 58 3.92 24.90 -14.16
C PHE A 58 3.95 26.37 -13.74
N GLU A 59 2.81 27.05 -13.81
CA GLU A 59 2.60 28.42 -13.36
C GLU A 59 1.92 28.48 -11.99
N SER A 60 1.31 27.39 -11.53
CA SER A 60 0.61 27.32 -10.25
C SER A 60 0.97 26.08 -9.44
N HIS A 61 1.60 26.30 -8.28
CA HIS A 61 1.88 25.23 -7.31
C HIS A 61 0.61 24.61 -6.69
N GLN A 62 -0.50 25.35 -6.62
CA GLN A 62 -1.71 24.85 -5.95
C GLN A 62 -2.58 23.95 -6.83
N VAL A 63 -2.47 24.09 -8.15
CA VAL A 63 -3.39 23.44 -9.09
C VAL A 63 -2.62 22.67 -10.16
N GLU A 64 -1.77 23.35 -10.93
CA GLU A 64 -1.02 22.70 -12.02
C GLU A 64 0.01 21.71 -11.49
N LEU A 65 0.79 22.07 -10.47
CA LEU A 65 1.75 21.13 -9.86
C LEU A 65 1.04 19.92 -9.24
N ALA A 66 -0.11 20.14 -8.61
CA ALA A 66 -0.92 19.05 -8.08
C ALA A 66 -1.40 18.10 -9.19
N GLY A 67 -1.80 18.66 -10.34
CA GLY A 67 -2.14 17.90 -11.53
C GLY A 67 -0.96 17.15 -12.13
N ILE A 68 0.24 17.74 -12.11
CA ILE A 68 1.48 17.04 -12.50
C ILE A 68 1.71 15.81 -11.61
N TYR A 69 1.57 15.95 -10.29
CA TYR A 69 1.73 14.80 -9.38
C TYR A 69 0.68 13.70 -9.65
N GLU A 70 -0.57 14.07 -9.91
CA GLU A 70 -1.59 13.09 -10.29
C GLU A 70 -1.22 12.35 -11.58
N MET A 71 -0.82 13.08 -12.63
CA MET A 71 -0.50 12.49 -13.93
C MET A 71 0.79 11.66 -13.91
N GLU A 72 1.81 12.10 -13.17
CA GLU A 72 3.10 11.38 -13.06
C GLU A 72 2.91 10.00 -12.41
N HIS A 73 2.04 9.90 -11.41
CA HIS A 73 1.81 8.66 -10.65
C HIS A 73 0.56 7.87 -11.06
N ASP A 74 -0.20 8.35 -12.05
CA ASP A 74 -1.29 7.60 -12.66
C ASP A 74 -0.72 6.59 -13.68
N ALA A 75 -0.91 5.29 -13.41
CA ALA A 75 -0.48 4.22 -14.30
C ALA A 75 -1.18 4.27 -15.68
N GLY A 76 -2.38 4.84 -15.76
CA GLY A 76 -3.14 5.01 -17.00
C GLY A 76 -2.68 6.19 -17.86
N VAL A 77 -1.81 7.06 -17.35
CA VAL A 77 -1.18 8.16 -18.10
C VAL A 77 0.13 7.67 -18.70
N LEU A 78 0.25 7.81 -20.03
CA LEU A 78 1.45 7.43 -20.78
C LEU A 78 2.39 8.63 -20.97
N GLU A 79 1.83 9.80 -21.32
CA GLU A 79 2.56 11.04 -21.53
C GLU A 79 1.67 12.25 -21.18
N TYR A 80 2.27 13.36 -20.77
CA TYR A 80 1.59 14.61 -20.52
C TYR A 80 2.50 15.81 -20.85
N PHE A 81 1.93 16.84 -21.48
CA PHE A 81 2.68 17.97 -22.01
C PHE A 81 2.10 19.27 -21.47
N ASP A 82 2.93 20.08 -20.83
CA ASP A 82 2.56 21.42 -20.37
C ASP A 82 2.39 22.39 -21.54
N GLN A 83 1.39 23.25 -21.41
CA GLN A 83 1.12 24.38 -22.29
C GLN A 83 1.21 23.99 -23.78
N PRO A 84 0.38 23.04 -24.26
CA PRO A 84 0.34 22.64 -25.66
C PRO A 84 -0.02 23.80 -26.60
N SER A 85 -0.08 23.51 -27.90
CA SER A 85 -0.48 24.48 -28.93
C SER A 85 -1.81 25.17 -28.59
N THR A 86 -1.85 26.49 -28.78
CA THR A 86 -3.05 27.31 -28.58
C THR A 86 -4.20 26.86 -29.50
N ILE A 87 -5.38 26.70 -28.93
CA ILE A 87 -6.61 26.34 -29.63
C ILE A 87 -7.56 27.53 -29.70
N LYS A 88 -8.36 27.61 -30.77
CA LYS A 88 -9.39 28.63 -30.90
C LYS A 88 -10.70 28.11 -30.31
N LEU A 89 -11.21 28.80 -29.30
CA LEU A 89 -12.51 28.55 -28.70
C LEU A 89 -13.53 29.56 -29.22
N ASP A 90 -14.58 29.05 -29.86
CA ASP A 90 -15.70 29.85 -30.36
C ASP A 90 -16.93 29.62 -29.47
N TYR A 91 -17.46 30.67 -28.84
CA TYR A 91 -18.64 30.60 -27.97
C TYR A 91 -19.42 31.93 -27.97
N GLU A 92 -20.65 31.93 -27.46
CA GLU A 92 -21.45 33.16 -27.33
C GLU A 92 -21.25 33.81 -25.97
N SER A 93 -21.14 35.14 -25.93
CA SER A 93 -21.18 35.89 -24.68
C SER A 93 -22.59 35.81 -24.04
N PRO A 94 -22.74 36.19 -22.75
CA PRO A 94 -24.07 36.28 -22.14
C PRO A 94 -25.03 37.23 -22.87
N ALA A 95 -24.49 38.17 -23.65
CA ALA A 95 -25.26 39.10 -24.49
C ALA A 95 -25.53 38.56 -25.91
N GLY A 96 -25.25 37.28 -26.19
CA GLY A 96 -25.49 36.64 -27.49
C GLY A 96 -24.47 36.99 -28.58
N LYS A 97 -23.36 37.65 -28.25
CA LYS A 97 -22.32 37.99 -29.23
C LYS A 97 -21.35 36.81 -29.40
N ARG A 98 -21.10 36.38 -30.64
CA ARG A 98 -20.05 35.40 -30.95
C ARG A 98 -18.66 35.93 -30.57
N MET A 99 -17.93 35.14 -29.80
CA MET A 99 -16.57 35.38 -29.36
C MET A 99 -15.66 34.26 -29.88
N GLY A 100 -14.49 34.63 -30.38
CA GLY A 100 -13.41 33.68 -30.70
C GLY A 100 -12.17 34.06 -29.91
N ILE A 101 -11.78 33.23 -28.94
CA ILE A 101 -10.58 33.46 -28.12
C ILE A 101 -9.54 32.39 -28.39
N LEU A 102 -8.28 32.82 -28.47
CA LEU A 102 -7.14 31.93 -28.45
C LEU A 102 -6.85 31.52 -27.01
N HIS A 103 -6.88 30.21 -26.75
CA HIS A 103 -6.70 29.63 -25.43
C HIS A 103 -5.62 28.56 -25.48
N THR A 104 -4.65 28.64 -24.59
CA THR A 104 -3.69 27.56 -24.35
C THR A 104 -4.16 26.80 -23.12
N PRO A 105 -4.54 25.52 -23.26
CA PRO A 105 -4.84 24.67 -22.12
C PRO A 105 -3.60 24.43 -21.26
N ASP A 106 -3.78 24.04 -20.00
CA ASP A 106 -2.65 23.79 -19.10
C ASP A 106 -1.86 22.53 -19.49
N PHE A 107 -2.56 21.45 -19.85
CA PHE A 107 -1.93 20.19 -20.27
C PHE A 107 -2.58 19.56 -21.49
N PHE A 108 -1.79 18.78 -22.23
CA PHE A 108 -2.27 17.73 -23.12
C PHE A 108 -1.83 16.37 -22.59
N VAL A 109 -2.75 15.43 -22.44
CA VAL A 109 -2.50 14.14 -21.76
C VAL A 109 -2.82 12.99 -22.71
N ILE A 110 -1.89 12.05 -22.82
CA ILE A 110 -2.05 10.79 -23.54
C ILE A 110 -2.24 9.68 -22.50
N ARG A 111 -3.41 9.07 -22.51
CA ARG A 111 -3.77 7.94 -21.64
C ARG A 111 -3.80 6.64 -22.43
N GLU A 112 -3.94 5.52 -21.74
CA GLU A 112 -4.05 4.23 -22.41
C GLU A 112 -5.20 4.17 -23.43
N LYS A 113 -6.35 4.80 -23.15
CA LYS A 113 -7.58 4.62 -23.95
C LYS A 113 -8.07 5.87 -24.66
N GLU A 114 -7.45 7.02 -24.41
CA GLU A 114 -7.90 8.32 -24.89
C GLU A 114 -6.76 9.34 -24.78
N ALA A 115 -6.90 10.49 -25.44
CA ALA A 115 -6.05 11.65 -25.22
C ALA A 115 -6.88 12.93 -25.30
N GLY A 116 -6.38 14.00 -24.71
CA GLY A 116 -7.11 15.25 -24.68
C GLY A 116 -6.43 16.35 -23.91
N TRP A 117 -7.12 17.49 -23.88
CA TRP A 117 -6.66 18.68 -23.16
C TRP A 117 -7.25 18.69 -21.76
N GLU A 118 -6.42 19.07 -20.79
CA GLU A 118 -6.83 19.28 -19.41
C GLU A 118 -6.54 20.73 -19.00
N GLU A 119 -7.58 21.41 -18.55
CA GLU A 119 -7.52 22.77 -18.01
C GLU A 119 -7.73 22.69 -16.50
N TRP A 120 -6.80 23.24 -15.72
CA TRP A 120 -6.75 23.15 -14.28
C TRP A 120 -7.04 24.52 -13.66
N LYS A 121 -8.08 24.61 -12.82
CA LYS A 121 -8.47 25.88 -12.17
C LYS A 121 -8.85 25.68 -10.72
N THR A 122 -8.76 26.76 -9.94
CA THR A 122 -9.34 26.72 -8.59
C THR A 122 -10.86 26.69 -8.67
N GLU A 123 -11.49 25.99 -7.73
CA GLU A 123 -12.96 25.91 -7.63
C GLU A 123 -13.57 27.33 -7.56
N ALA A 124 -12.98 28.22 -6.77
CA ALA A 124 -13.43 29.60 -6.63
C ALA A 124 -13.29 30.42 -7.93
N GLU A 125 -12.32 30.11 -8.79
CA GLU A 125 -12.21 30.74 -10.11
C GLU A 125 -13.26 30.21 -11.08
N LEU A 126 -13.50 28.90 -11.09
CA LEU A 126 -14.51 28.28 -11.96
C LEU A 126 -15.91 28.82 -11.64
N GLN A 127 -16.25 28.95 -10.36
CA GLN A 127 -17.51 29.58 -9.93
C GLN A 127 -17.63 31.03 -10.43
N ARG A 128 -16.55 31.83 -10.33
CA ARG A 128 -16.51 33.21 -10.84
C ARG A 128 -16.61 33.27 -12.36
N LEU A 129 -15.96 32.35 -13.08
CA LEU A 129 -15.98 32.29 -14.53
C LEU A 129 -17.35 31.86 -15.06
N ALA A 130 -17.98 30.88 -14.43
CA ALA A 130 -19.32 30.42 -14.79
C ALA A 130 -20.38 31.49 -14.55
N ALA A 131 -20.30 32.21 -13.42
CA ALA A 131 -21.19 33.35 -13.15
C ALA A 131 -21.03 34.49 -14.18
N ARG A 132 -19.82 34.68 -14.72
CA ARG A 132 -19.55 35.69 -15.76
C ARG A 132 -19.98 35.23 -17.14
N ASN A 133 -19.74 33.96 -17.48
CA ASN A 133 -20.10 33.39 -18.77
C ASN A 133 -20.19 31.85 -18.72
N SER A 134 -21.41 31.36 -18.51
CA SER A 134 -21.72 29.92 -18.47
C SER A 134 -21.50 29.19 -19.80
N ASN A 135 -21.46 29.90 -20.93
CA ASN A 135 -21.19 29.29 -22.23
C ASN A 135 -19.72 28.87 -22.39
N ARG A 136 -18.82 29.37 -21.55
CA ARG A 136 -17.39 28.97 -21.56
C ARG A 136 -17.06 27.97 -20.47
N TYR A 137 -17.55 28.17 -19.25
CA TYR A 137 -17.38 27.24 -18.13
C TYR A 137 -18.70 27.07 -17.42
N CYS A 138 -19.15 25.83 -17.23
CA CYS A 138 -20.37 25.52 -16.50
C CYS A 138 -20.21 24.26 -15.66
N ALA A 139 -20.99 24.15 -14.59
CA ALA A 139 -21.06 22.92 -13.80
C ALA A 139 -21.94 21.91 -14.56
N GLY A 140 -21.42 20.71 -14.75
CA GLY A 140 -22.15 19.55 -15.28
C GLY A 140 -23.06 18.94 -14.22
N GLU A 141 -23.98 18.08 -14.67
CA GLU A 141 -24.93 17.38 -13.81
C GLU A 141 -24.25 16.40 -12.83
N ASP A 142 -23.08 15.90 -13.20
CA ASP A 142 -22.24 15.01 -12.40
C ASP A 142 -21.32 15.74 -11.41
N GLY A 143 -21.47 17.07 -11.29
CA GLY A 143 -20.64 17.91 -10.45
C GLY A 143 -19.26 18.23 -11.04
N ARG A 144 -18.96 17.79 -12.27
CA ARG A 144 -17.70 18.14 -12.94
C ARG A 144 -17.82 19.44 -13.72
N TRP A 145 -16.71 20.14 -13.87
CA TRP A 145 -16.68 21.35 -14.67
C TRP A 145 -16.58 21.02 -16.16
N LEU A 146 -17.39 21.70 -16.95
CA LEU A 146 -17.44 21.56 -18.41
C LEU A 146 -16.94 22.84 -19.07
N CYS A 147 -16.29 22.67 -20.21
CA CYS A 147 -15.99 23.75 -21.14
C CYS A 147 -16.62 23.40 -22.50
N PRO A 148 -17.88 23.79 -22.77
CA PRO A 148 -18.55 23.46 -24.03
C PRO A 148 -17.74 23.78 -25.30
N PRO A 149 -17.10 24.96 -25.45
CA PRO A 149 -16.29 25.24 -26.63
C PRO A 149 -15.00 24.42 -26.69
N GLY A 150 -14.42 24.07 -25.55
CA GLY A 150 -13.26 23.18 -25.47
C GLY A 150 -13.61 21.76 -25.90
N ALA A 151 -14.72 21.23 -25.41
CA ALA A 151 -15.25 19.91 -25.78
C ALA A 151 -15.55 19.86 -27.28
N ALA A 152 -16.26 20.85 -27.83
CA ALA A 152 -16.54 20.94 -29.26
C ALA A 152 -15.27 21.02 -30.11
N TYR A 153 -14.21 21.67 -29.61
CA TYR A 153 -12.91 21.67 -30.29
C TYR A 153 -12.30 20.27 -30.33
N ALA A 154 -12.22 19.59 -29.18
CA ALA A 154 -11.54 18.31 -29.02
C ALA A 154 -12.29 17.14 -29.68
N GLU A 155 -13.63 17.16 -29.66
CA GLU A 155 -14.48 16.11 -30.24
C GLU A 155 -14.24 15.95 -31.74
N ARG A 156 -13.99 17.05 -32.46
CA ARG A 156 -13.62 17.03 -33.90
C ARG A 156 -12.32 16.26 -34.17
N LEU A 157 -11.50 16.07 -33.15
CA LEU A 157 -10.23 15.34 -33.19
C LEU A 157 -10.35 13.95 -32.57
N GLY A 158 -11.54 13.51 -32.16
CA GLY A 158 -11.72 12.27 -31.41
C GLY A 158 -10.99 12.29 -30.06
N CYS A 159 -10.79 13.47 -29.49
CA CYS A 159 -10.09 13.69 -28.23
C CYS A 159 -11.04 14.28 -27.18
N TYR A 160 -10.67 14.22 -25.91
CA TYR A 160 -11.45 14.85 -24.84
C TYR A 160 -10.97 16.27 -24.53
N TYR A 161 -11.84 17.04 -23.88
CA TYR A 161 -11.48 18.26 -23.17
C TYR A 161 -12.03 18.19 -21.75
N ARG A 162 -11.16 18.29 -20.74
CA ARG A 162 -11.55 18.21 -19.32
C ARG A 162 -11.17 19.48 -18.60
N VAL A 163 -12.06 19.94 -17.72
CA VAL A 163 -11.75 20.98 -16.74
C VAL A 163 -11.63 20.30 -15.39
N ARG A 164 -10.48 20.46 -14.74
CA ARG A 164 -10.17 19.91 -13.42
C ARG A 164 -10.21 21.03 -12.40
N SER A 165 -10.93 20.80 -11.31
CA SER A 165 -11.03 21.75 -10.19
C SER A 165 -10.05 21.41 -9.08
N SER A 166 -9.59 22.43 -8.36
CA SER A 166 -8.87 22.23 -7.10
C SER A 166 -9.66 21.45 -6.05
N ALA A 167 -11.00 21.37 -6.18
CA ALA A 167 -11.85 20.55 -5.32
C ALA A 167 -11.65 19.03 -5.51
N GLU A 168 -11.08 18.62 -6.66
CA GLU A 168 -10.79 17.21 -6.96
C GLU A 168 -9.45 16.74 -6.39
N ILE A 169 -8.60 17.68 -5.96
CA ILE A 169 -7.24 17.39 -5.51
C ILE A 169 -7.29 16.70 -4.15
N ASP A 170 -6.76 15.48 -4.10
CA ASP A 170 -6.61 14.74 -2.86
C ASP A 170 -5.43 15.29 -2.05
N SER A 171 -5.75 16.05 -0.99
CA SER A 171 -4.74 16.67 -0.13
C SER A 171 -3.82 15.68 0.60
N VAL A 172 -4.27 14.44 0.86
CA VAL A 172 -3.45 13.41 1.51
C VAL A 172 -2.43 12.88 0.52
N PHE A 173 -2.87 12.57 -0.70
CA PHE A 173 -1.97 12.18 -1.78
C PHE A 173 -0.90 13.25 -2.04
N GLN A 174 -1.30 14.53 -2.14
CA GLN A 174 -0.36 15.63 -2.38
C GLN A 174 0.72 15.72 -1.29
N ARG A 175 0.33 15.59 -0.01
CA ARG A 175 1.28 15.58 1.11
C ARG A 175 2.21 14.38 1.07
N ASN A 176 1.70 13.21 0.69
CA ASN A 176 2.49 11.98 0.61
C ASN A 176 3.51 12.01 -0.53
N ILE A 177 3.13 12.55 -1.69
CA ILE A 177 4.08 12.79 -2.79
C ILE A 177 5.19 13.74 -2.35
N GLN A 178 4.83 14.87 -1.72
CA GLN A 178 5.81 15.84 -1.22
C GLN A 178 6.73 15.23 -0.15
N PHE A 179 6.17 14.39 0.74
CA PHE A 179 6.95 13.67 1.74
C PHE A 179 7.97 12.72 1.09
N LEU A 180 7.59 12.04 0.01
CA LEU A 180 8.45 11.10 -0.71
C LEU A 180 9.27 11.74 -1.83
N GLU A 181 9.19 13.06 -2.03
CA GLU A 181 9.72 13.73 -3.23
C GLU A 181 11.21 13.44 -3.47
N ASP A 182 12.02 13.46 -2.41
CA ASP A 182 13.46 13.18 -2.50
C ASP A 182 13.77 11.74 -2.94
N TYR A 183 12.91 10.78 -2.54
CA TYR A 183 13.02 9.37 -2.93
C TYR A 183 12.51 9.17 -4.35
N LEU A 184 11.42 9.85 -4.72
CA LEU A 184 10.80 9.77 -6.04
C LEU A 184 11.60 10.49 -7.11
N ARG A 185 12.49 11.44 -6.79
CA ARG A 185 13.30 12.18 -7.78
C ARG A 185 14.70 11.61 -8.00
N SER A 186 15.23 10.91 -7.00
CA SER A 186 16.55 10.31 -7.07
C SER A 186 16.52 9.01 -7.86
N ASP A 187 17.67 8.59 -8.40
CA ASP A 187 17.82 7.19 -8.83
C ASP A 187 17.44 6.26 -7.67
N PRO A 188 16.79 5.10 -7.95
CA PRO A 188 16.37 4.18 -6.90
C PRO A 188 17.54 3.94 -5.96
N ARG A 189 17.35 4.25 -4.68
CA ARG A 189 18.40 4.01 -3.71
C ARG A 189 18.61 2.51 -3.64
N GLU A 190 19.87 2.08 -3.73
CA GLU A 190 20.17 0.66 -3.61
C GLU A 190 19.92 0.23 -2.17
N VAL A 191 18.72 -0.30 -1.92
CA VAL A 191 18.35 -0.88 -0.64
C VAL A 191 19.04 -2.25 -0.54
N PRO A 192 19.85 -2.51 0.50
CA PRO A 192 20.47 -3.81 0.70
C PRO A 192 19.43 -4.93 0.63
N PRO A 193 19.71 -6.05 -0.06
CA PRO A 193 18.77 -7.18 -0.14
C PRO A 193 18.36 -7.68 1.25
N ALA A 194 19.28 -7.59 2.23
CA ALA A 194 19.01 -7.87 3.63
C ALA A 194 17.87 -7.03 4.21
N SER A 195 18.00 -5.70 4.11
CA SER A 195 17.02 -4.73 4.60
C SER A 195 15.66 -4.96 3.94
N ARG A 196 15.68 -5.21 2.62
CA ARG A 196 14.48 -5.51 1.83
C ARG A 196 13.76 -6.76 2.33
N ASP A 197 14.48 -7.85 2.52
CA ASP A 197 13.89 -9.14 2.89
C ASP A 197 13.31 -9.13 4.30
N VAL A 198 13.94 -8.39 5.23
CA VAL A 198 13.44 -8.18 6.59
C VAL A 198 12.11 -7.43 6.56
N ALA A 199 12.08 -6.25 5.92
CA ALA A 199 10.88 -5.42 5.88
C ALA A 199 9.72 -6.14 5.17
N LEU A 200 9.99 -6.78 4.03
CA LEU A 200 8.98 -7.55 3.30
C LEU A 200 8.50 -8.75 4.13
N GLY A 201 9.39 -9.42 4.88
CA GLY A 201 9.02 -10.50 5.79
C GLY A 201 8.06 -10.04 6.89
N CYS A 202 8.32 -8.90 7.54
CA CYS A 202 7.44 -8.32 8.56
C CYS A 202 6.05 -7.98 7.99
N VAL A 203 6.02 -7.31 6.84
CA VAL A 203 4.77 -6.86 6.20
C VAL A 203 3.99 -8.03 5.59
N THR A 204 4.67 -9.06 5.08
CA THR A 204 4.02 -10.30 4.61
C THR A 204 3.46 -11.10 5.78
N ALA A 205 4.13 -11.09 6.93
CA ALA A 205 3.63 -11.72 8.13
C ALA A 205 2.34 -11.07 8.59
N THR A 206 2.32 -9.75 8.71
CA THR A 206 1.17 -8.99 9.18
C THR A 206 0.79 -7.93 8.15
N PRO A 207 0.05 -8.29 7.08
CA PRO A 207 -0.42 -7.31 6.11
C PRO A 207 -1.30 -6.26 6.78
N GLY A 208 -1.08 -4.98 6.48
CA GLY A 208 -1.75 -3.86 7.14
C GLY A 208 -1.09 -3.40 8.44
N LEU A 209 0.11 -3.90 8.76
CA LEU A 209 0.95 -3.38 9.84
C LEU A 209 1.10 -1.86 9.71
N SER A 210 0.97 -1.14 10.83
CA SER A 210 1.18 0.31 10.82
C SER A 210 2.63 0.61 10.43
N LEU A 211 2.84 1.73 9.72
CA LEU A 211 4.19 2.16 9.35
C LEU A 211 5.04 2.43 10.60
N GLU A 212 4.42 2.90 11.70
CA GLU A 212 5.09 3.04 13.00
C GLU A 212 5.58 1.70 13.55
N ASP A 213 4.71 0.68 13.57
CA ASP A 213 5.08 -0.66 14.04
C ASP A 213 6.17 -1.26 13.15
N LEU A 214 6.12 -1.06 11.83
CA LEU A 214 7.16 -1.53 10.90
C LEU A 214 8.51 -0.88 11.20
N LEU A 215 8.53 0.45 11.36
CA LEU A 215 9.73 1.20 11.73
C LEU A 215 10.30 0.71 13.06
N GLN A 216 9.44 0.46 14.05
CA GLN A 216 9.86 0.00 15.37
C GLN A 216 10.37 -1.45 15.37
N LEU A 217 9.72 -2.35 14.63
CA LEU A 217 10.11 -3.77 14.53
C LEU A 217 11.44 -3.96 13.81
N THR A 218 11.73 -3.09 12.85
CA THR A 218 12.91 -3.23 11.98
C THR A 218 14.07 -2.30 12.36
N LYS A 219 13.90 -1.40 13.34
CA LYS A 219 14.83 -0.34 13.74
C LYS A 219 16.32 -0.73 13.83
N ASP A 220 16.62 -1.96 14.24
CA ASP A 220 17.99 -2.44 14.47
C ASP A 220 18.63 -3.03 13.19
N THR A 221 17.85 -3.16 12.12
CA THR A 221 18.21 -3.87 10.88
C THR A 221 17.90 -3.10 9.61
N VAL A 222 16.89 -2.22 9.64
CA VAL A 222 16.43 -1.41 8.51
C VAL A 222 16.25 0.02 9.00
N THR A 223 16.80 0.96 8.25
CA THR A 223 16.67 2.39 8.52
C THR A 223 15.33 2.93 7.98
N PRO A 224 14.80 4.03 8.56
CA PRO A 224 13.61 4.68 8.02
C PRO A 224 13.75 5.10 6.55
N ASP A 225 14.92 5.62 6.15
CA ASP A 225 15.21 6.00 4.76
C ASP A 225 15.09 4.82 3.80
N GLU A 226 15.55 3.62 4.19
CA GLU A 226 15.39 2.41 3.37
C GLU A 226 13.92 2.00 3.25
N ILE A 227 13.11 2.18 4.30
CA ILE A 227 11.66 1.90 4.25
C ILE A 227 10.95 2.88 3.32
N PHE A 228 11.24 4.17 3.41
CA PHE A 228 10.66 5.16 2.50
C PHE A 228 11.12 4.96 1.05
N ALA A 229 12.38 4.57 0.83
CA ALA A 229 12.84 4.15 -0.49
C ALA A 229 12.07 2.93 -1.01
N MET A 230 11.86 1.91 -0.17
CA MET A 230 11.06 0.74 -0.55
C MET A 230 9.59 1.08 -0.85
N ILE A 231 9.00 2.07 -0.18
CA ILE A 231 7.64 2.56 -0.49
C ILE A 231 7.65 3.31 -1.83
N ALA A 232 8.64 4.16 -2.07
CA ALA A 232 8.77 4.94 -3.30
C ALA A 232 9.04 4.06 -4.54
N ASP A 233 9.77 2.95 -4.36
CA ASP A 233 10.11 1.97 -5.40
C ASP A 233 9.06 0.83 -5.52
N ASP A 234 7.88 0.99 -4.92
CA ASP A 234 6.76 0.01 -4.93
C ASP A 234 7.13 -1.40 -4.40
N VAL A 235 8.20 -1.52 -3.62
CA VAL A 235 8.58 -2.77 -2.93
C VAL A 235 7.67 -3.05 -1.75
N LEU A 236 7.26 -1.98 -1.05
CA LEU A 236 6.23 -1.99 -0.02
C LEU A 236 5.07 -1.13 -0.49
N TYR A 237 3.86 -1.67 -0.42
CA TYR A 237 2.67 -0.96 -0.82
C TYR A 237 2.07 -0.18 0.34
N VAL A 238 1.76 1.09 0.08
CA VAL A 238 0.94 1.94 0.94
C VAL A 238 -0.14 2.58 0.06
N ASP A 239 -1.36 2.70 0.54
CA ASP A 239 -2.37 3.52 -0.12
C ASP A 239 -2.06 5.00 0.13
N TRP A 240 -1.54 5.69 -0.89
CA TRP A 240 -1.12 7.09 -0.80
C TRP A 240 -2.28 8.05 -0.53
N ARG A 241 -3.54 7.61 -0.60
CA ARG A 241 -4.73 8.42 -0.32
C ARG A 241 -5.35 8.14 1.05
N ALA A 242 -4.96 7.05 1.71
CA ALA A 242 -5.61 6.61 2.95
C ALA A 242 -5.24 7.47 4.16
N ALA A 243 -3.94 7.74 4.36
CA ALA A 243 -3.44 8.53 5.49
C ALA A 243 -2.12 9.24 5.15
N PRO A 244 -1.81 10.37 5.81
CA PRO A 244 -0.53 11.05 5.65
C PRO A 244 0.65 10.19 6.16
N LEU A 245 1.74 10.08 5.39
CA LEU A 245 2.97 9.39 5.76
C LEU A 245 3.66 10.02 6.99
N ALA A 246 3.42 11.30 7.22
CA ALA A 246 3.84 12.00 8.43
C ALA A 246 3.12 11.52 9.71
N GLU A 247 2.06 10.72 9.58
CA GLU A 247 1.29 10.11 10.68
C GLU A 247 1.41 8.58 10.61
N PRO A 248 2.61 8.00 10.87
CA PRO A 248 2.93 6.61 10.55
C PRO A 248 2.03 5.58 11.27
N VAL A 249 1.43 5.93 12.40
CA VAL A 249 0.46 5.08 13.14
C VAL A 249 -0.78 4.76 12.31
N ARG A 250 -1.18 5.68 11.42
CA ARG A 250 -2.41 5.58 10.62
C ARG A 250 -2.18 4.95 9.24
N VAL A 251 -0.93 4.69 8.89
CA VAL A 251 -0.54 4.21 7.57
C VAL A 251 -0.38 2.71 7.62
N GLY A 252 -1.29 1.98 6.97
CA GLY A 252 -1.13 0.54 6.78
C GLY A 252 -0.13 0.24 5.65
N VAL A 253 0.82 -0.65 5.92
CA VAL A 253 1.80 -1.13 4.95
C VAL A 253 1.45 -2.56 4.53
N PHE A 254 1.53 -2.85 3.24
CA PHE A 254 1.14 -4.12 2.65
C PHE A 254 2.22 -4.62 1.69
N PRO A 255 2.29 -5.94 1.42
CA PRO A 255 3.26 -6.46 0.47
C PRO A 255 2.85 -6.15 -0.98
N THR A 256 1.54 -6.08 -1.25
CA THR A 256 1.01 -5.75 -2.58
C THR A 256 -0.33 -4.98 -2.47
N PRO A 257 -0.76 -4.29 -3.55
CA PRO A 257 -2.08 -3.64 -3.61
C PRO A 257 -3.25 -4.61 -3.40
N GLU A 258 -3.13 -5.87 -3.82
CA GLU A 258 -4.16 -6.89 -3.65
C GLU A 258 -4.37 -7.24 -2.17
N SER A 259 -3.29 -7.33 -1.40
CA SER A 259 -3.37 -7.58 0.05
C SER A 259 -4.08 -6.46 0.79
N ALA A 260 -3.92 -5.20 0.35
CA ALA A 260 -4.65 -4.07 0.93
C ALA A 260 -6.16 -4.14 0.67
N LYS A 261 -6.56 -4.61 -0.53
CA LYS A 261 -7.98 -4.75 -0.90
C LYS A 261 -8.69 -5.82 -0.06
N VAL A 262 -8.06 -6.97 0.20
CA VAL A 262 -8.68 -8.06 0.98
C VAL A 262 -9.04 -7.58 2.40
N ILE A 263 -8.13 -6.86 3.06
CA ILE A 263 -8.38 -6.33 4.40
C ILE A 263 -9.46 -5.24 4.38
N ASN A 264 -9.45 -4.37 3.37
CA ASN A 264 -10.48 -3.35 3.24
C ASN A 264 -11.88 -3.91 2.92
N VAL A 265 -12.00 -5.09 2.27
CA VAL A 265 -13.30 -5.74 2.08
C VAL A 265 -13.88 -6.26 3.40
N ASP A 266 -13.05 -6.78 4.31
CA ASP A 266 -13.49 -7.16 5.66
C ASP A 266 -13.88 -5.93 6.52
N VAL A 267 -13.31 -4.76 6.23
CA VAL A 267 -13.60 -3.50 6.96
C VAL A 267 -14.74 -2.69 6.32
N SER A 268 -15.04 -2.89 5.03
CA SER A 268 -16.03 -2.11 4.27
C SER A 268 -17.46 -2.72 4.28
N ALA A 269 -17.72 -3.70 5.14
CA ALA A 269 -19.08 -3.91 5.64
C ALA A 269 -19.44 -2.70 6.51
N LYS A 270 -20.48 -1.95 6.12
CA LYS A 270 -21.04 -0.81 6.88
C LYS A 270 -21.09 -1.11 8.39
N PRO A 271 -20.93 -0.10 9.27
CA PRO A 271 -20.74 -0.31 10.71
C PRO A 271 -21.99 -0.94 11.32
N ALA A 272 -21.96 -2.26 11.44
CA ALA A 272 -22.90 -3.05 12.18
C ALA A 272 -22.07 -3.89 13.16
N LEU A 273 -22.19 -3.53 14.44
CA LEU A 273 -21.69 -4.24 15.60
C LEU A 273 -20.17 -4.49 15.62
N ALA A 274 -19.46 -3.58 16.27
CA ALA A 274 -18.45 -4.03 17.23
C ALA A 274 -19.14 -5.00 18.20
N SER A 275 -19.05 -6.32 17.95
CA SER A 275 -19.28 -7.46 18.88
C SER A 275 -19.62 -8.76 18.13
N SER A 276 -18.82 -9.21 17.17
CA SER A 276 -18.95 -10.59 16.64
C SER A 276 -17.65 -11.22 16.14
N SER A 277 -16.62 -10.42 15.84
CA SER A 277 -15.30 -10.91 15.45
C SER A 277 -14.48 -11.56 16.58
N LYS A 278 -15.07 -11.80 17.77
CA LYS A 278 -14.44 -12.51 18.90
C LYS A 278 -15.05 -13.87 19.21
N LEU A 279 -16.10 -14.32 18.52
CA LEU A 279 -16.62 -15.67 18.74
C LEU A 279 -15.93 -16.67 17.81
N GLN A 280 -15.00 -17.43 18.40
CA GLN A 280 -14.39 -18.62 17.78
C GLN A 280 -14.83 -19.84 18.59
N CYS A 281 -14.78 -21.05 18.00
CA CYS A 281 -14.93 -22.27 18.78
C CYS A 281 -13.84 -22.30 19.88
N GLY A 282 -14.26 -22.46 21.13
CA GLY A 282 -13.42 -22.31 22.32
C GLY A 282 -13.60 -20.99 23.07
N ALA A 283 -14.31 -20.00 22.51
CA ALA A 283 -14.61 -18.74 23.19
C ALA A 283 -15.53 -18.96 24.41
N GLN A 284 -15.30 -18.19 25.47
CA GLN A 284 -16.10 -18.21 26.70
C GLN A 284 -17.13 -17.07 26.68
N VAL A 285 -18.39 -17.40 26.91
CA VAL A 285 -19.51 -16.46 26.97
C VAL A 285 -20.22 -16.61 28.32
N THR A 286 -20.81 -15.53 28.82
CA THR A 286 -21.68 -15.56 29.99
C THR A 286 -23.11 -15.40 29.54
N TRP A 287 -23.98 -16.33 29.95
CA TRP A 287 -25.42 -16.27 29.67
C TRP A 287 -26.17 -16.28 31.01
N ASP A 288 -26.91 -15.19 31.28
CA ASP A 288 -27.60 -14.93 32.56
C ASP A 288 -26.66 -15.11 33.78
N GLY A 289 -25.41 -14.64 33.66
CA GLY A 289 -24.41 -14.67 34.73
C GLY A 289 -23.71 -16.03 34.94
N ARG A 290 -24.03 -17.06 34.16
CA ARG A 290 -23.33 -18.36 34.20
C ARG A 290 -22.33 -18.48 33.04
N PRO A 291 -21.14 -19.07 33.24
CA PRO A 291 -20.16 -19.25 32.18
C PRO A 291 -20.51 -20.43 31.26
N TRP A 292 -20.28 -20.24 29.96
CA TRP A 292 -20.50 -21.22 28.89
C TRP A 292 -19.36 -21.15 27.88
N SER A 293 -19.03 -22.29 27.29
CA SER A 293 -18.04 -22.38 26.20
C SER A 293 -18.71 -22.62 24.86
N VAL A 294 -18.28 -21.91 23.82
CA VAL A 294 -18.76 -22.10 22.45
C VAL A 294 -18.04 -23.30 21.85
N VAL A 295 -18.76 -24.39 21.61
CA VAL A 295 -18.16 -25.64 21.11
C VAL A 295 -18.23 -25.72 19.58
N ASN A 296 -19.31 -25.20 19.00
CA ASN A 296 -19.51 -25.23 17.55
C ASN A 296 -20.34 -24.02 17.09
N LEU A 297 -19.95 -23.47 15.93
CA LEU A 297 -20.66 -22.40 15.23
C LEU A 297 -21.15 -22.99 13.89
N GLY A 298 -22.38 -23.46 13.86
CA GLY A 298 -23.03 -23.93 12.63
C GLY A 298 -23.69 -22.78 11.88
N GLU A 299 -24.15 -23.05 10.64
CA GLU A 299 -24.86 -22.06 9.81
C GLU A 299 -26.29 -21.76 10.28
N THR A 300 -26.85 -22.59 11.17
CA THR A 300 -28.24 -22.47 11.67
C THR A 300 -28.34 -22.42 13.20
N SER A 301 -27.35 -22.95 13.92
CA SER A 301 -27.31 -22.99 15.39
C SER A 301 -25.89 -22.87 15.95
N VAL A 302 -25.80 -22.38 17.19
CA VAL A 302 -24.57 -22.29 18.00
C VAL A 302 -24.67 -23.29 19.15
N SER A 303 -23.69 -24.17 19.29
CA SER A 303 -23.64 -25.15 20.39
C SER A 303 -22.82 -24.60 21.55
N LEU A 304 -23.45 -24.45 22.72
CA LEU A 304 -22.86 -23.95 23.97
C LEU A 304 -22.76 -25.08 25.00
N LEU A 305 -21.66 -25.13 25.75
CA LEU A 305 -21.41 -26.12 26.80
C LEU A 305 -21.29 -25.45 28.16
N SER A 306 -22.13 -25.88 29.11
CA SER A 306 -22.13 -25.37 30.50
C SER A 306 -20.98 -25.95 31.32
N GLU A 307 -20.72 -25.34 32.48
CA GLU A 307 -19.74 -25.83 33.48
C GLU A 307 -20.05 -27.26 33.96
N ASP A 308 -21.33 -27.64 34.04
CA ASP A 308 -21.80 -29.01 34.34
C ASP A 308 -21.69 -29.99 33.16
N GLN A 309 -20.96 -29.65 32.10
CA GLN A 309 -20.80 -30.41 30.86
C GLN A 309 -22.11 -30.70 30.08
N ARG A 310 -23.12 -29.85 30.21
CA ARG A 310 -24.36 -29.97 29.42
C ARG A 310 -24.27 -29.15 28.16
N LEU A 311 -24.45 -29.82 27.02
CA LEU A 311 -24.47 -29.21 25.69
C LEU A 311 -25.88 -28.69 25.36
N THR A 312 -25.97 -27.44 24.93
CA THR A 312 -27.20 -26.77 24.53
C THR A 312 -27.00 -26.12 23.17
N GLU A 313 -27.88 -26.42 22.21
CA GLU A 313 -27.88 -25.75 20.91
C GLU A 313 -28.87 -24.58 20.88
N VAL A 314 -28.38 -23.42 20.47
CA VAL A 314 -29.14 -22.18 20.38
C VAL A 314 -29.24 -21.78 18.91
N PRO A 315 -30.44 -21.68 18.31
CA PRO A 315 -30.61 -21.18 16.95
C PRO A 315 -30.04 -19.77 16.80
N ILE A 316 -29.38 -19.47 15.67
CA ILE A 316 -28.73 -18.17 15.44
C ILE A 316 -29.65 -16.96 15.70
N PRO A 317 -30.92 -16.93 15.26
CA PRO A 317 -31.79 -15.78 15.51
C PRO A 317 -32.04 -15.53 17.01
N VAL A 318 -32.07 -16.61 17.80
CA VAL A 318 -32.24 -16.56 19.26
C VAL A 318 -30.94 -16.15 19.92
N PHE A 319 -29.80 -16.67 19.45
CA PHE A 319 -28.48 -16.27 19.91
C PHE A 319 -28.22 -14.78 19.71
N GLU A 320 -28.55 -14.24 18.54
CA GLU A 320 -28.46 -12.82 18.22
C GLU A 320 -29.41 -11.96 19.08
N ALA A 321 -30.61 -12.45 19.38
CA ALA A 321 -31.53 -11.78 20.29
C ALA A 321 -30.96 -11.71 21.72
N LEU A 322 -30.37 -12.80 22.22
CA LEU A 322 -29.75 -12.85 23.54
C LEU A 322 -28.53 -11.92 23.68
N VAL A 323 -27.75 -11.75 22.60
CA VAL A 323 -26.65 -10.78 22.54
C VAL A 323 -27.20 -9.34 22.50
N ARG A 324 -28.24 -9.10 21.71
CA ARG A 324 -28.88 -7.77 21.58
C ARG A 324 -29.55 -7.30 22.87
N GLU A 325 -30.10 -8.24 23.65
CA GLU A 325 -30.72 -8.01 24.95
C GLU A 325 -29.71 -7.96 26.11
N ASP A 326 -28.40 -8.03 25.82
CA ASP A 326 -27.30 -7.98 26.79
C ASP A 326 -27.32 -9.13 27.83
N ARG A 327 -28.05 -10.21 27.51
CA ARG A 327 -28.17 -11.44 28.34
C ARG A 327 -27.04 -12.42 28.07
N LEU A 328 -26.41 -12.33 26.91
CA LEU A 328 -25.24 -13.12 26.51
C LEU A 328 -24.05 -12.19 26.23
N LYS A 329 -23.05 -12.22 27.11
CA LYS A 329 -21.85 -11.37 27.03
C LYS A 329 -20.61 -12.21 26.77
N ALA A 330 -19.87 -11.89 25.71
CA ALA A 330 -18.57 -12.51 25.46
C ALA A 330 -17.57 -12.07 26.54
N ILE A 331 -16.87 -13.02 27.16
CA ILE A 331 -15.75 -12.71 28.04
C ILE A 331 -14.60 -12.33 27.11
N SER A 332 -14.40 -11.03 26.89
CA SER A 332 -13.21 -10.56 26.18
C SER A 332 -12.00 -10.69 27.10
N TYR A 333 -11.15 -11.68 26.83
CA TYR A 333 -9.73 -11.49 27.11
C TYR A 333 -9.19 -10.43 26.15
N ASP A 334 -8.39 -9.50 26.69
CA ASP A 334 -7.70 -8.47 25.93
C ASP A 334 -6.96 -9.06 24.73
N ALA A 335 -7.14 -8.45 23.56
CA ALA A 335 -6.43 -8.78 22.33
C ALA A 335 -4.95 -8.32 22.36
N GLY A 336 -4.31 -8.32 23.53
CA GLY A 336 -2.89 -8.02 23.72
C GLY A 336 -1.97 -9.24 23.68
N GLY A 337 -2.52 -10.46 23.72
CA GLY A 337 -1.73 -11.70 23.77
C GLY A 337 -1.32 -12.29 22.41
N CYS A 338 -2.20 -12.20 21.40
CA CYS A 338 -1.96 -12.85 20.12
C CYS A 338 -0.92 -12.08 19.28
N ASP A 339 -1.08 -10.75 19.20
CA ASP A 339 -0.20 -9.88 18.42
C ASP A 339 1.19 -9.74 19.06
N SER A 340 1.30 -9.73 20.40
CA SER A 340 2.59 -9.73 21.10
C SER A 340 3.41 -11.01 20.86
N SER A 341 2.75 -12.17 20.82
CA SER A 341 3.43 -13.45 20.55
C SER A 341 3.93 -13.59 19.10
N ILE A 342 3.21 -12.99 18.15
CA ILE A 342 3.63 -12.90 16.74
C ILE A 342 4.80 -11.93 16.62
N ARG A 343 4.67 -10.72 17.20
CA ARG A 343 5.73 -9.70 17.23
C ARG A 343 7.02 -10.25 17.87
N GLU A 344 6.92 -11.02 18.95
CA GLU A 344 8.07 -11.65 19.61
C GLU A 344 8.75 -12.72 18.73
N ARG A 345 7.98 -13.51 17.98
CA ARG A 345 8.56 -14.52 17.07
C ARG A 345 9.20 -13.89 15.84
N LEU A 346 8.62 -12.81 15.33
CA LEU A 346 9.18 -12.04 14.22
C LEU A 346 10.46 -11.29 14.64
N SER A 347 10.48 -10.67 15.83
CA SER A 347 11.68 -9.97 16.33
C SER A 347 12.86 -10.88 16.63
N ARG A 348 12.60 -12.17 16.89
CA ARG A 348 13.64 -13.20 17.10
C ARG A 348 14.12 -13.89 15.82
N ALA A 349 13.43 -13.70 14.70
CA ALA A 349 13.79 -14.33 13.43
C ALA A 349 15.02 -13.64 12.82
N SER A 350 15.99 -14.42 12.32
CA SER A 350 17.11 -13.85 11.58
C SER A 350 16.69 -13.42 10.17
N GLU A 351 17.49 -12.58 9.52
CA GLU A 351 17.31 -12.18 8.12
C GLU A 351 17.14 -13.41 7.20
N THR A 352 17.95 -14.46 7.41
CA THR A 352 17.87 -15.69 6.62
C THR A 352 16.57 -16.46 6.88
N ASP A 353 16.05 -16.42 8.11
CA ASP A 353 14.80 -17.08 8.47
C ASP A 353 13.60 -16.39 7.81
N LEU A 354 13.60 -15.05 7.79
CA LEU A 354 12.58 -14.24 7.11
C LEU A 354 12.59 -14.45 5.59
N LYS A 355 13.77 -14.48 4.94
CA LYS A 355 13.88 -14.82 3.50
C LYS A 355 13.22 -16.14 3.15
N ILE A 356 13.54 -17.17 3.94
CA ILE A 356 13.00 -18.52 3.73
C ILE A 356 11.48 -18.52 3.94
N ALA A 357 10.97 -17.82 4.95
CA ALA A 357 9.53 -17.71 5.20
C ALA A 357 8.78 -16.94 4.10
N THR A 358 9.33 -15.82 3.62
CA THR A 358 8.78 -15.01 2.51
C THR A 358 8.72 -15.83 1.22
N TYR A 359 9.80 -16.54 0.88
CA TYR A 359 9.82 -17.46 -0.27
C TYR A 359 8.73 -18.55 -0.17
N ARG A 360 8.60 -19.19 1.00
CA ARG A 360 7.57 -20.20 1.26
C ARG A 360 6.16 -19.63 1.16
N SER A 361 5.95 -18.42 1.69
CA SER A 361 4.66 -17.73 1.69
C SER A 361 4.23 -17.41 0.25
N GLY A 362 5.14 -16.90 -0.58
CA GLY A 362 4.86 -16.63 -1.99
C GLY A 362 4.46 -17.88 -2.78
N LEU A 363 5.09 -19.03 -2.51
CA LEU A 363 4.71 -20.33 -3.10
C LEU A 363 3.33 -20.81 -2.65
N ILE A 364 3.03 -20.68 -1.36
CA ILE A 364 1.72 -21.04 -0.80
C ILE A 364 0.63 -20.12 -1.34
N GLY A 365 0.87 -18.81 -1.39
CA GLY A 365 -0.08 -17.81 -1.91
C GLY A 365 -0.46 -18.09 -3.36
N ARG A 366 0.52 -18.41 -4.22
CA ARG A 366 0.25 -18.81 -5.62
C ARG A 366 -0.61 -20.08 -5.71
N TYR A 367 -0.35 -21.07 -4.85
CA TYR A 367 -1.16 -22.29 -4.80
C TYR A 367 -2.59 -22.02 -4.31
N LEU A 368 -2.77 -21.18 -3.28
CA LEU A 368 -4.08 -20.82 -2.76
C LEU A 368 -4.92 -20.01 -3.77
N ALA A 369 -4.29 -19.13 -4.54
CA ALA A 369 -4.95 -18.33 -5.56
C ALA A 369 -5.29 -19.13 -6.84
N GLY A 370 -4.39 -20.03 -7.28
CA GLY A 370 -4.49 -20.69 -8.59
C GLY A 370 -4.80 -22.20 -8.55
N GLY A 371 -4.87 -22.82 -7.37
CA GLY A 371 -5.17 -24.25 -7.18
C GLY A 371 -4.16 -25.23 -7.78
N THR A 372 -3.10 -24.74 -8.42
CA THR A 372 -2.14 -25.53 -9.21
C THR A 372 -0.72 -25.27 -8.74
N LEU A 373 0.04 -26.37 -8.61
CA LEU A 373 1.47 -26.29 -8.32
C LEU A 373 2.22 -25.88 -9.61
N PRO A 374 3.20 -24.95 -9.54
CA PRO A 374 4.03 -24.62 -10.68
C PRO A 374 4.70 -25.88 -11.25
N THR A 375 4.58 -26.10 -12.56
CA THR A 375 5.09 -27.28 -13.28
C THR A 375 6.62 -27.44 -13.16
N HIS A 376 7.33 -26.35 -12.84
CA HIS A 376 8.77 -26.28 -12.57
C HIS A 376 9.08 -25.74 -11.17
N SER A 377 8.34 -26.18 -10.15
CA SER A 377 8.68 -25.88 -8.75
C SER A 377 9.95 -26.64 -8.34
N GLU A 378 10.98 -25.90 -7.88
CA GLU A 378 12.20 -26.47 -7.27
C GLU A 378 11.91 -27.34 -6.02
N VAL A 379 10.68 -27.27 -5.51
CA VAL A 379 10.25 -27.90 -4.27
C VAL A 379 9.26 -29.03 -4.54
N SER A 380 9.45 -30.18 -3.89
CA SER A 380 8.54 -31.32 -3.98
C SER A 380 7.14 -31.01 -3.44
N ARG A 381 6.10 -31.66 -4.00
CA ARG A 381 4.70 -31.53 -3.51
C ARG A 381 4.59 -31.79 -2.02
N ARG A 382 5.27 -32.82 -1.51
CA ARG A 382 5.27 -33.18 -0.08
C ARG A 382 5.79 -32.03 0.79
N THR A 383 6.84 -31.35 0.36
CA THR A 383 7.41 -30.22 1.10
C THR A 383 6.46 -29.04 1.11
N LEU A 384 5.80 -28.73 -0.02
CA LEU A 384 4.81 -27.66 -0.09
C LEU A 384 3.62 -27.94 0.82
N PHE A 385 3.02 -29.14 0.75
CA PHE A 385 1.87 -29.49 1.60
C PHE A 385 2.22 -29.51 3.10
N ARG A 386 3.46 -29.87 3.45
CA ARG A 386 3.94 -29.73 4.82
C ARG A 386 3.95 -28.27 5.27
N TRP A 387 4.46 -27.35 4.44
CA TRP A 387 4.45 -25.92 4.76
C TRP A 387 3.02 -25.35 4.81
N LEU A 388 2.14 -25.76 3.90
CA LEU A 388 0.73 -25.37 3.91
C LEU A 388 0.01 -25.85 5.18
N SER A 389 0.27 -27.08 5.62
CA SER A 389 -0.28 -27.60 6.86
C SER A 389 0.21 -26.80 8.06
N GLN A 390 1.50 -26.45 8.09
CA GLN A 390 2.07 -25.63 9.14
C GLN A 390 1.50 -24.20 9.14
N PHE A 391 1.33 -23.61 7.95
CA PHE A 391 0.70 -22.30 7.74
C PHE A 391 -0.73 -22.29 8.31
N ARG A 392 -1.58 -23.25 7.90
CA ARG A 392 -2.96 -23.34 8.40
C ARG A 392 -3.03 -23.60 9.90
N LYS A 393 -2.09 -24.39 10.44
CA LYS A 393 -2.03 -24.67 11.88
C LYS A 393 -1.71 -23.41 12.69
N THR A 394 -0.75 -22.60 12.24
CA THR A 394 -0.42 -21.34 12.92
C THR A 394 -1.44 -20.24 12.67
N GLU A 395 -2.08 -20.23 11.51
CA GLU A 395 -3.22 -19.38 11.21
C GLU A 395 -4.39 -19.67 12.15
N ALA A 396 -4.74 -20.94 12.37
CA ALA A 396 -5.79 -21.31 13.32
C ALA A 396 -5.42 -21.01 14.78
N ALA A 397 -4.13 -21.11 15.15
CA ALA A 397 -3.68 -20.92 16.52
C ALA A 397 -3.43 -19.44 16.89
N TYR A 398 -3.01 -18.62 15.93
CA TYR A 398 -2.51 -17.27 16.19
C TYR A 398 -3.13 -16.20 15.26
N GLY A 399 -4.01 -16.58 14.32
CA GLY A 399 -4.52 -15.68 13.29
C GLY A 399 -3.49 -15.33 12.21
N ASN A 400 -2.30 -15.95 12.23
CA ASN A 400 -1.19 -15.65 11.33
C ASN A 400 -0.48 -16.93 10.85
N GLY A 401 -0.63 -17.26 9.56
CA GLY A 401 -0.02 -18.44 8.96
C GLY A 401 1.48 -18.29 8.68
N PHE A 402 1.98 -17.06 8.51
CA PHE A 402 3.36 -16.79 8.11
C PHE A 402 4.38 -17.21 9.15
N VAL A 403 4.07 -17.02 10.45
CA VAL A 403 4.95 -17.42 11.55
C VAL A 403 5.26 -18.93 11.53
N GLY A 404 4.33 -19.75 11.04
CA GLY A 404 4.55 -21.19 10.84
C GLY A 404 5.55 -21.52 9.73
N LEU A 405 5.85 -20.57 8.86
CA LEU A 405 6.79 -20.74 7.76
C LEU A 405 8.24 -20.42 8.14
N LEU A 406 8.48 -19.82 9.31
CA LEU A 406 9.82 -19.59 9.82
C LEU A 406 10.57 -20.92 9.98
N PRO A 407 11.81 -21.03 9.48
CA PRO A 407 12.59 -22.24 9.65
C PRO A 407 13.17 -22.29 11.07
N HIS A 408 13.05 -23.45 11.71
CA HIS A 408 13.63 -23.70 13.03
C HIS A 408 15.15 -23.98 12.97
N LEU A 409 15.92 -23.23 12.17
CA LEU A 409 17.36 -23.46 12.02
C LEU A 409 18.09 -23.23 13.34
N ASN A 410 17.67 -22.20 14.08
CA ASN A 410 18.24 -21.84 15.37
C ASN A 410 17.85 -22.79 16.50
N GLU A 411 16.95 -23.74 16.29
CA GLU A 411 16.55 -24.75 17.28
C GLU A 411 17.17 -26.13 16.99
N ARG A 412 17.97 -26.24 15.92
CA ARG A 412 18.64 -27.48 15.55
C ARG A 412 19.99 -27.61 16.27
N GLY A 413 20.27 -28.83 16.73
CA GLY A 413 21.53 -29.21 17.37
C GLY A 413 21.46 -29.24 18.90
N ASN A 414 22.20 -30.15 19.52
CA ASN A 414 22.28 -30.25 20.96
C ASN A 414 23.15 -29.11 21.53
N ARG A 415 22.51 -28.12 22.16
CA ARG A 415 23.15 -27.00 22.87
C ARG A 415 23.23 -27.20 24.38
N ALA A 416 22.79 -28.37 24.89
CA ALA A 416 23.03 -28.70 26.27
C ALA A 416 24.54 -28.75 26.51
N ALA A 417 24.97 -28.25 27.67
CA ALA A 417 26.37 -28.34 28.07
C ALA A 417 26.78 -29.82 28.07
N LYS A 418 27.77 -30.15 27.24
CA LYS A 418 28.23 -31.54 27.08
C LYS A 418 29.01 -32.07 28.30
N LEU A 419 29.44 -31.15 29.17
CA LEU A 419 30.13 -31.47 30.41
C LEU A 419 29.12 -31.48 31.58
N PRO A 420 29.18 -32.48 32.47
CA PRO A 420 28.43 -32.48 33.72
C PRO A 420 28.69 -31.20 34.52
N GLU A 421 27.68 -30.75 35.27
CA GLU A 421 27.75 -29.50 36.03
C GLU A 421 28.92 -29.51 37.04
N ALA A 422 29.17 -30.64 37.69
CA ALA A 422 30.31 -30.81 38.60
C ALA A 422 31.66 -30.57 37.90
N SER A 423 31.84 -31.08 36.68
CA SER A 423 33.06 -30.88 35.90
C SER A 423 33.22 -29.43 35.45
N ARG A 424 32.11 -28.76 35.06
CA ARG A 424 32.14 -27.33 34.72
C ARG A 424 32.49 -26.47 35.93
N ARG A 425 31.95 -26.80 37.10
CA ARG A 425 32.21 -26.07 38.34
C ARG A 425 33.69 -26.15 38.73
N LEU A 426 34.26 -27.36 38.69
CA LEU A 426 35.70 -27.57 38.92
C LEU A 426 36.56 -26.84 37.89
N MET A 427 36.16 -26.86 36.61
CA MET A 427 36.86 -26.15 35.55
C MET A 427 36.85 -24.63 35.78
N CYS A 428 35.69 -24.05 36.11
CA CYS A 428 35.57 -22.62 36.42
C CYS A 428 36.39 -22.24 37.67
N GLU A 429 36.31 -23.04 38.73
CA GLU A 429 37.07 -22.82 39.96
C GLU A 429 38.59 -22.85 39.69
N HIS A 430 39.06 -23.76 38.85
CA HIS A 430 40.47 -23.83 38.43
C HIS A 430 40.88 -22.63 37.59
N ILE A 431 40.04 -22.22 36.63
CA ILE A 431 40.30 -21.04 35.80
C ILE A 431 40.41 -19.78 36.67
N GLU A 432 39.46 -19.55 37.57
CA GLU A 432 39.45 -18.36 38.43
C GLU A 432 40.61 -18.35 39.43
N ARG A 433 40.92 -19.49 40.06
CA ARG A 433 41.89 -19.53 41.16
C ARG A 433 43.33 -19.72 40.72
N ASP A 434 43.55 -20.29 39.54
CA ASP A 434 44.89 -20.64 39.08
C ASP A 434 45.32 -19.92 37.80
N TYR A 435 44.42 -19.83 36.83
CA TYR A 435 44.71 -19.24 35.52
C TYR A 435 44.53 -17.71 35.50
N GLU A 436 43.38 -17.20 35.92
CA GLU A 436 43.00 -15.77 35.91
C GLU A 436 43.49 -15.00 37.15
N THR A 437 44.66 -15.38 37.67
CA THR A 437 45.28 -14.68 38.79
C THR A 437 46.17 -13.54 38.30
N LEU A 438 46.44 -12.55 39.17
CA LEU A 438 47.38 -11.45 38.91
C LEU A 438 48.81 -11.91 38.57
N LYS A 439 49.11 -13.21 38.75
CA LYS A 439 50.38 -13.84 38.39
C LYS A 439 50.49 -14.19 36.90
N GLN A 440 49.41 -14.08 36.12
CA GLN A 440 49.36 -14.31 34.66
C GLN A 440 50.09 -15.60 34.22
N LYS A 441 49.72 -16.74 34.81
CA LYS A 441 50.33 -18.03 34.45
C LYS A 441 50.05 -18.38 32.99
N THR A 442 51.01 -19.00 32.31
CA THR A 442 50.77 -19.56 30.98
C THR A 442 49.80 -20.75 31.10
N ARG A 443 49.02 -21.01 30.03
CA ARG A 443 48.05 -22.13 30.00
C ARG A 443 48.69 -23.47 30.36
N TYR A 444 49.94 -23.68 29.96
CA TYR A 444 50.69 -24.91 30.27
C TYR A 444 51.07 -25.00 31.75
N ALA A 445 51.50 -23.89 32.35
CA ALA A 445 51.89 -23.84 33.76
C ALA A 445 50.70 -24.02 34.71
N SER A 446 49.50 -23.59 34.30
CA SER A 446 48.27 -23.80 35.07
C SER A 446 47.67 -25.21 34.93
N TRP A 447 48.07 -25.96 33.89
CA TRP A 447 47.52 -27.30 33.61
C TRP A 447 48.30 -28.45 34.27
N ILE A 448 49.56 -28.23 34.63
CA ILE A 448 50.46 -29.27 35.18
C ILE A 448 50.43 -29.36 36.72
N GLN A 449 49.77 -28.42 37.39
CA GLN A 449 49.47 -28.51 38.83
C GLN A 449 48.26 -29.41 39.06
#